data_AF-A0A8C9ERX5-F1
#
_entry.id   AF-A0A8C9ERX5-F1
#
_cell.length_a   1.000
_cell.length_b   1.000
_cell.length_c   1.000
_cell.angle_alpha   90.00
_cell.angle_beta   90.00
_cell.angle_gamma   90.00
#
_symmetry.space_group_name_H-M   'P 1'
#
loop_
_entity.id
_entity.type
_entity.pdbx_description
1 polymer ?
#
loop_
_entity_poly.entity_id
_entity_poly.type
_entity_poly.pdbx_seq_one_letter_code
_entity_poly.pdbx_strand_id
1 'polypeptide(L)'
;MRPPKVVPWWRFAKVSFGLYTAEEVRKLSVKAITNPQYLDSVGNPSVNGLYDLALGPPDSKEACATCMQNFSNCPGHFGHIELPLTVYNPLFFDKLYLLIRGSCLNCHMLTCTRAVVHLLLSQLKVLEHGLLHAVHDLEVILNRFLEQSADATALEIEEELNRHVDEILQSQELSDQCSNVKNVCECRNKLISQFWKAHMTSKKCPNCKSRRSLVRKEHNSKLTVTYPSTICLWFLLQGKNFPDKHKRRHRVWHIC
;
A
#
# COMPACT_ATOMS: atom_id res chain seq x y z
N MET A 1 -50.29 5.12 -20.96
CA MET A 1 -49.38 4.00 -21.22
C MET A 1 -48.02 4.33 -20.61
N ARG A 2 -47.46 3.46 -19.77
CA ARG A 2 -46.09 3.65 -19.24
C ARG A 2 -45.12 3.44 -20.41
N PRO A 3 -44.14 4.34 -20.65
CA PRO A 3 -43.18 4.16 -21.74
C PRO A 3 -42.44 2.82 -21.55
N PRO A 4 -42.11 2.11 -22.64
CA PRO A 4 -41.41 0.83 -22.54
C PRO A 4 -40.11 1.03 -21.77
N LYS A 5 -39.84 0.13 -20.81
CA LYS A 5 -38.60 0.15 -20.05
C LYS A 5 -37.44 -0.07 -21.01
N VAL A 6 -36.67 0.98 -21.28
CA VAL A 6 -35.42 0.88 -22.02
C VAL A 6 -34.44 0.10 -21.15
N VAL A 7 -34.17 -1.15 -21.51
CA VAL A 7 -33.14 -1.94 -20.85
C VAL A 7 -31.78 -1.56 -21.43
N PRO A 8 -30.82 -1.12 -20.62
CA PRO A 8 -29.47 -0.86 -21.11
C PRO A 8 -28.86 -2.16 -21.62
N TRP A 9 -28.21 -2.11 -22.78
CA TRP A 9 -27.60 -3.29 -23.42
C TRP A 9 -26.28 -3.72 -22.75
N TRP A 10 -25.70 -2.86 -21.92
CA TRP A 10 -24.50 -3.16 -21.14
C TRP A 10 -24.86 -3.84 -19.82
N ARG A 11 -24.15 -4.91 -19.48
CA ARG A 11 -24.21 -5.54 -18.16
C ARG A 11 -22.88 -5.37 -17.46
N PHE A 12 -22.96 -4.98 -16.19
CA PHE A 12 -21.81 -4.87 -15.33
C PHE A 12 -21.18 -6.25 -15.09
N ALA A 13 -19.90 -6.43 -15.44
CA ALA A 13 -19.21 -7.73 -15.33
C ALA A 13 -18.41 -7.89 -14.04
N LYS A 14 -17.60 -6.88 -13.66
CA LYS A 14 -16.66 -6.97 -12.54
C LYS A 14 -16.35 -5.59 -11.96
N VAL A 15 -16.24 -5.51 -10.62
CA VAL A 15 -15.65 -4.35 -9.91
C VAL A 15 -14.19 -4.68 -9.61
N SER A 16 -13.30 -3.72 -9.83
CA SER A 16 -11.93 -3.74 -9.30
C SER A 16 -11.78 -2.63 -8.27
N PHE A 17 -11.08 -2.93 -7.18
CA PHE A 17 -10.78 -1.95 -6.14
C PHE A 17 -9.34 -1.48 -6.30
N GLY A 18 -9.12 -0.18 -6.12
CA GLY A 18 -7.82 0.45 -6.21
C GLY A 18 -7.76 1.71 -5.35
N LEU A 19 -6.58 2.31 -5.28
CA LEU A 19 -6.37 3.60 -4.64
C LEU A 19 -6.11 4.64 -5.72
N TYR A 20 -6.72 5.81 -5.57
CA TYR A 20 -6.37 6.94 -6.42
C TYR A 20 -4.98 7.46 -6.07
N THR A 21 -4.18 7.69 -7.10
CA THR A 21 -2.97 8.49 -7.03
C THR A 21 -3.33 9.97 -6.90
N ALA A 22 -2.41 10.78 -6.37
CA ALA A 22 -2.62 12.23 -6.27
C ALA A 22 -2.86 12.88 -7.64
N GLU A 23 -2.27 12.35 -8.71
CA GLU A 23 -2.50 12.83 -10.07
C GLU A 23 -3.90 12.51 -10.58
N GLU A 24 -4.39 11.29 -10.35
CA GLU A 24 -5.76 10.90 -10.72
C GLU A 24 -6.81 11.74 -9.99
N VAL A 25 -6.63 12.00 -8.69
CA VAL A 25 -7.52 12.87 -7.93
C VAL A 25 -7.57 14.28 -8.54
N ARG A 26 -6.41 14.86 -8.89
CA ARG A 26 -6.36 16.19 -9.51
C ARG A 26 -6.99 16.21 -10.91
N LYS A 27 -6.85 15.14 -11.71
CA LYS A 27 -7.49 15.01 -13.03
C LYS A 27 -9.01 14.87 -12.94
N LEU A 28 -9.50 14.14 -11.94
CA LEU A 28 -10.94 13.97 -11.71
C LEU A 28 -11.57 15.22 -11.07
N SER A 29 -10.77 16.01 -10.36
CA SER A 29 -11.25 17.17 -9.65
C SER A 29 -11.44 18.38 -10.56
N VAL A 30 -12.56 19.06 -10.39
CA VAL A 30 -12.88 20.30 -11.12
C VAL A 30 -12.40 21.55 -10.39
N LYS A 31 -12.07 21.44 -9.09
CA LYS A 31 -11.79 22.58 -8.22
C LYS A 31 -10.92 22.19 -7.01
N ALA A 32 -9.92 23.02 -6.72
CA ALA A 32 -9.19 22.97 -5.45
C ALA A 32 -9.92 23.79 -4.38
N ILE A 33 -10.19 23.18 -3.22
CA ILE A 33 -10.85 23.83 -2.09
C ILE A 33 -9.79 24.37 -1.14
N THR A 34 -9.82 25.68 -0.93
CA THR A 34 -8.82 26.42 -0.14
C THR A 34 -9.44 27.32 0.92
N ASN A 35 -10.71 27.68 0.76
CA ASN A 35 -11.43 28.52 1.72
C ASN A 35 -12.19 27.64 2.72
N PRO A 36 -11.93 27.77 4.04
CA PRO A 36 -12.66 27.02 5.05
C PRO A 36 -14.09 27.54 5.30
N GLN A 37 -14.41 28.76 4.84
CA GLN A 37 -15.74 29.34 4.99
C GLN A 37 -16.73 28.68 4.02
N TYR A 38 -17.94 28.41 4.52
CA TYR A 38 -19.02 27.81 3.72
C TYR A 38 -19.78 28.86 2.91
N LEU A 39 -20.16 29.96 3.56
CA LEU A 39 -20.98 31.03 3.02
C LEU A 39 -20.30 32.38 3.25
N ASP A 40 -20.52 33.31 2.33
CA ASP A 40 -20.12 34.71 2.48
C ASP A 40 -21.04 35.48 3.45
N SER A 41 -20.74 36.76 3.68
CA SER A 41 -21.52 37.62 4.56
C SER A 41 -22.97 37.86 4.11
N VAL A 42 -23.31 37.55 2.86
CA VAL A 42 -24.64 37.73 2.26
C VAL A 42 -25.42 36.41 2.21
N GLY A 43 -24.77 35.29 2.54
CA GLY A 43 -25.35 33.95 2.57
C GLY A 43 -25.16 33.17 1.27
N ASN A 44 -24.37 33.65 0.31
CA ASN A 44 -24.04 32.89 -0.91
C ASN A 44 -22.89 31.92 -0.65
N PRO A 45 -22.74 30.85 -1.44
CA PRO A 45 -21.61 29.95 -1.33
C PRO A 45 -20.26 30.66 -1.49
N SER A 46 -19.35 30.41 -0.56
CA SER A 46 -18.00 30.98 -0.60
C SER A 46 -17.20 30.46 -1.78
N VAL A 47 -16.53 31.37 -2.50
CA VAL A 47 -15.61 31.02 -3.60
C VAL A 47 -14.45 30.18 -3.04
N ASN A 48 -14.11 29.09 -3.75
CA ASN A 48 -13.13 28.08 -3.35
C ASN A 48 -13.45 27.41 -2.00
N GLY A 49 -14.69 27.53 -1.53
CA GLY A 49 -15.19 26.88 -0.31
C GLY A 49 -15.84 25.53 -0.60
N LEU A 50 -16.33 24.86 0.44
CA LEU A 50 -16.90 23.52 0.30
C LEU A 50 -18.21 23.50 -0.51
N TYR A 51 -18.94 24.62 -0.55
CA TYR A 51 -20.18 24.77 -1.33
C TYR A 51 -19.97 25.49 -2.67
N ASP A 52 -18.73 25.60 -3.16
CA ASP A 52 -18.45 26.24 -4.45
C ASP A 52 -19.30 25.61 -5.57
N LEU A 53 -19.95 26.46 -6.37
CA LEU A 53 -20.89 26.06 -7.43
C LEU A 53 -20.27 25.16 -8.50
N ALA A 54 -18.94 25.13 -8.64
CA ALA A 54 -18.24 24.18 -9.50
C ALA A 54 -18.46 22.72 -9.04
N LEU A 55 -18.65 22.48 -7.75
CA LEU A 55 -18.93 21.14 -7.21
C LEU A 55 -20.39 20.72 -7.39
N GLY A 56 -21.27 21.68 -7.67
CA GLY A 56 -22.70 21.51 -7.82
C GLY A 56 -23.46 22.51 -6.93
N PRO A 57 -24.65 22.97 -7.36
CA PRO A 57 -25.41 23.94 -6.59
C PRO A 57 -26.00 23.26 -5.34
N PRO A 58 -26.06 23.94 -4.18
CA PRO A 58 -26.69 23.42 -2.98
C PRO A 58 -28.23 23.51 -3.03
N ASP A 59 -28.78 24.39 -3.87
CA ASP A 59 -30.22 24.60 -4.01
C ASP A 59 -30.67 24.80 -5.46
N SER A 60 -31.98 24.86 -5.68
CA SER A 60 -32.57 25.01 -7.01
C SER A 60 -32.52 26.42 -7.60
N LYS A 61 -32.05 27.42 -6.86
CA LYS A 61 -31.95 28.81 -7.33
C LYS A 61 -30.66 29.05 -8.10
N GLU A 62 -29.66 28.21 -7.86
CA GLU A 62 -28.35 28.29 -8.48
C GLU A 62 -28.15 27.19 -9.53
N ALA A 63 -27.17 27.39 -10.40
CA ALA A 63 -26.77 26.43 -11.42
C ALA A 63 -25.30 26.04 -11.23
N CYS A 64 -24.94 24.81 -11.60
CA CYS A 64 -23.58 24.32 -11.49
C CYS A 64 -22.63 25.09 -12.43
N ALA A 65 -21.52 25.59 -11.91
CA ALA A 65 -20.50 26.28 -12.70
C ALA A 65 -19.67 25.34 -13.60
N THR A 66 -19.80 24.02 -13.46
CA THR A 66 -19.11 23.03 -14.29
C THR A 66 -20.00 22.45 -15.39
N CYS A 67 -21.17 21.91 -15.05
CA CYS A 67 -22.05 21.29 -16.05
C CYS A 67 -23.21 22.16 -16.52
N MET A 68 -23.38 23.36 -15.96
CA MET A 68 -24.47 24.31 -16.28
C MET A 68 -25.89 23.75 -16.04
N GLN A 69 -26.01 22.69 -15.25
CA GLN A 69 -27.30 22.10 -14.87
C GLN A 69 -27.77 22.64 -13.51
N ASN A 70 -29.09 22.61 -13.31
CA ASN A 70 -29.71 22.94 -12.03
C ASN A 70 -29.52 21.82 -10.99
N PHE A 71 -29.92 22.06 -9.74
CA PHE A 71 -29.85 21.11 -8.63
C PHE A 71 -30.41 19.71 -8.95
N SER A 72 -31.54 19.63 -9.66
CA SER A 72 -32.21 18.35 -9.92
C SER A 72 -31.50 17.48 -10.95
N ASN A 73 -30.75 18.09 -11.87
CA ASN A 73 -30.12 17.38 -12.99
C ASN A 73 -28.59 17.27 -12.84
N CYS A 74 -27.97 18.06 -11.96
CA CYS A 74 -26.55 18.00 -11.70
C CYS A 74 -26.18 16.71 -10.93
N PRO A 75 -25.24 15.88 -11.43
CA PRO A 75 -24.77 14.69 -10.72
C PRO A 75 -23.81 15.00 -9.55
N GLY A 76 -23.33 16.25 -9.46
CA GLY A 76 -22.24 16.66 -8.59
C GLY A 76 -20.86 16.39 -9.20
N HIS A 77 -19.87 17.17 -8.78
CA HIS A 77 -18.50 17.09 -9.27
C HIS A 77 -17.50 17.02 -8.12
N PHE A 78 -16.37 16.35 -8.34
CA PHE A 78 -15.36 16.16 -7.31
C PHE A 78 -14.47 17.41 -7.13
N GLY A 79 -14.30 17.81 -5.88
CA GLY A 79 -13.26 18.74 -5.45
C GLY A 79 -12.06 18.00 -4.86
N HIS A 80 -10.95 18.69 -4.66
CA HIS A 80 -9.84 18.20 -3.87
C HIS A 80 -9.31 19.26 -2.91
N ILE A 81 -8.74 18.81 -1.79
CA ILE A 81 -7.99 19.67 -0.87
C ILE A 81 -6.53 19.25 -0.99
N GLU A 82 -5.67 20.18 -1.37
CA GLU A 82 -4.24 19.95 -1.43
C GLU A 82 -3.66 20.06 -0.02
N LEU A 83 -3.17 18.94 0.51
CA LEU A 83 -2.52 18.93 1.81
C LEU A 83 -1.09 19.47 1.68
N PRO A 84 -0.64 20.39 2.54
CA PRO A 84 0.71 20.96 2.45
C PRO A 84 1.81 19.94 2.77
N LEU A 85 1.45 18.84 3.42
CA LEU A 85 2.34 17.73 3.78
C LEU A 85 1.66 16.41 3.47
N THR A 86 2.48 15.39 3.19
CA THR A 86 1.98 14.02 3.04
C THR A 86 1.50 13.50 4.39
N VAL A 87 0.28 13.00 4.42
CA VAL A 87 -0.33 12.38 5.60
C VAL A 87 -0.62 10.92 5.29
N TYR A 88 -0.40 10.04 6.26
CA TYR A 88 -0.74 8.64 6.11
C TYR A 88 -2.25 8.42 6.11
N ASN A 89 -2.72 7.53 5.23
CA ASN A 89 -4.10 7.08 5.29
C ASN A 89 -4.30 6.19 6.53
N PRO A 90 -5.16 6.57 7.50
CA PRO A 90 -5.37 5.80 8.73
C PRO A 90 -5.85 4.36 8.51
N LEU A 91 -6.54 4.09 7.39
CA LEU A 91 -7.03 2.75 7.05
C LEU A 91 -5.89 1.77 6.72
N PHE A 92 -4.76 2.27 6.23
CA PHE A 92 -3.59 1.46 5.86
C PHE A 92 -2.47 1.52 6.90
N PHE A 93 -2.70 2.23 8.02
CA PHE A 93 -1.67 2.50 9.00
C PHE A 93 -1.07 1.21 9.62
N ASP A 94 -1.89 0.19 9.84
CA ASP A 94 -1.42 -1.12 10.35
C ASP A 94 -0.50 -1.84 9.37
N LYS A 95 -0.82 -1.77 8.07
CA LYS A 95 0.00 -2.37 7.00
C LYS A 95 1.30 -1.59 6.85
N LEU A 96 1.25 -0.26 6.88
CA LEU A 96 2.41 0.61 6.90
C LEU A 96 3.34 0.28 8.09
N TYR A 97 2.77 0.19 9.29
CA TYR A 97 3.53 -0.16 10.50
C TYR A 97 4.21 -1.53 10.37
N LEU A 98 3.50 -2.53 9.85
CA LEU A 98 4.05 -3.87 9.61
C LEU A 98 5.25 -3.82 8.65
N LEU A 99 5.12 -3.10 7.53
CA LEU A 99 6.19 -2.96 6.54
C LEU A 99 7.41 -2.22 7.10
N ILE A 100 7.21 -1.10 7.78
CA ILE A 100 8.31 -0.32 8.39
C ILE A 100 9.01 -1.16 9.46
N ARG A 101 8.25 -1.85 10.32
CA ARG A 101 8.81 -2.74 11.34
C ARG A 101 9.59 -3.90 10.72
N GLY A 102 9.12 -4.44 9.58
CA GLY A 102 9.78 -5.51 8.83
C GLY A 102 11.02 -5.08 8.06
N SER A 103 11.23 -3.78 7.88
CA SER A 103 12.31 -3.22 7.07
C SER A 103 13.49 -2.77 7.93
N CYS A 104 14.69 -2.94 7.40
CA CYS A 104 15.90 -2.39 7.99
C CYS A 104 16.05 -0.93 7.58
N LEU A 105 16.01 -0.01 8.54
CA LEU A 105 16.16 1.44 8.26
C LEU A 105 17.60 1.86 7.89
N ASN A 106 18.52 0.92 7.74
CA ASN A 106 19.90 1.18 7.32
C ASN A 106 20.17 0.74 5.87
N CYS A 107 19.75 -0.47 5.49
CA CYS A 107 19.92 -0.97 4.12
C CYS A 107 18.63 -0.97 3.29
N HIS A 108 17.51 -0.54 3.87
CA HIS A 108 16.19 -0.45 3.22
C HIS A 108 15.63 -1.78 2.70
N MET A 109 16.18 -2.91 3.16
CA MET A 109 15.71 -4.26 2.83
C MET A 109 14.88 -4.85 3.96
N LEU A 110 14.05 -5.85 3.65
CA LEU A 110 13.38 -6.65 4.65
C LEU A 110 14.37 -7.36 5.58
N THR A 111 13.99 -7.50 6.85
CA THR A 111 14.83 -8.11 7.91
C THR A 111 14.85 -9.64 7.90
N CYS A 112 14.75 -10.25 6.73
CA CYS A 112 14.84 -11.68 6.48
C CYS A 112 15.93 -11.98 5.43
N THR A 113 16.25 -13.26 5.23
CA THR A 113 17.18 -13.68 4.19
C THR A 113 16.55 -13.56 2.80
N ARG A 114 17.37 -13.38 1.77
CA ARG A 114 16.91 -13.30 0.37
C ARG A 114 16.19 -14.57 -0.07
N ALA A 115 16.71 -15.74 0.29
CA ALA A 115 16.13 -17.03 -0.04
C ALA A 115 14.62 -17.11 0.29
N VAL A 116 14.25 -16.70 1.50
CA VAL A 116 12.85 -16.74 1.96
C VAL A 116 11.98 -15.72 1.21
N VAL A 117 12.53 -14.56 0.83
CA VAL A 117 11.78 -13.57 0.02
C VAL A 117 11.47 -14.15 -1.36
N HIS A 118 12.46 -14.73 -2.04
CA HIS A 118 12.26 -15.34 -3.36
C HIS A 118 11.33 -16.56 -3.29
N LEU A 119 11.41 -17.35 -2.22
CA LEU A 119 10.44 -18.43 -1.96
C LEU A 119 9.01 -17.90 -1.87
N LEU A 120 8.78 -16.91 -1.00
CA LEU A 120 7.45 -16.32 -0.82
C LEU A 120 6.90 -15.75 -2.14
N LEU A 121 7.73 -15.03 -2.90
CA LEU A 121 7.32 -14.47 -4.19
C LEU A 121 6.93 -15.59 -5.17
N SER A 122 7.73 -16.64 -5.26
CA SER A 122 7.47 -17.80 -6.14
C SER A 122 6.19 -18.54 -5.73
N GLN A 123 5.99 -18.76 -4.43
CA GLN A 123 4.78 -19.35 -3.88
C GLN A 123 3.54 -18.50 -4.17
N LEU A 124 3.63 -17.17 -4.06
CA LEU A 124 2.53 -16.27 -4.40
C LEU A 124 2.21 -16.29 -5.91
N LYS A 125 3.22 -16.35 -6.79
CA LYS A 125 3.04 -16.46 -8.24
C LYS A 125 2.25 -17.71 -8.64
N VAL A 126 2.62 -18.89 -8.13
CA VAL A 126 1.89 -20.14 -8.43
C VAL A 126 0.49 -20.15 -7.81
N LEU A 127 0.35 -19.50 -6.65
CA LEU A 127 -0.94 -19.40 -5.97
C LEU A 127 -1.93 -18.47 -6.70
N GLU A 128 -1.45 -17.46 -7.44
CA GLU A 128 -2.30 -16.61 -8.29
C GLU A 128 -2.95 -17.39 -9.45
N HIS A 129 -2.35 -18.52 -9.84
CA HIS A 129 -2.88 -19.48 -10.80
C HIS A 129 -3.69 -20.61 -10.13
N GLY A 130 -3.82 -20.62 -8.80
CA GLY A 130 -4.58 -21.61 -8.03
C GLY A 130 -3.84 -22.89 -7.69
N LEU A 131 -2.53 -22.94 -7.90
CA LEU A 131 -1.72 -24.15 -7.75
C LEU A 131 -1.29 -24.34 -6.31
N LEU A 132 -2.22 -24.82 -5.48
CA LEU A 132 -2.00 -25.03 -4.05
C LEU A 132 -0.91 -26.08 -3.74
N HIS A 133 -0.78 -27.11 -4.58
CA HIS A 133 0.26 -28.15 -4.41
C HIS A 133 1.66 -27.55 -4.62
N ALA A 134 1.83 -26.79 -5.71
CA ALA A 134 3.09 -26.15 -6.07
C ALA A 134 3.65 -25.23 -4.97
N VAL A 135 2.79 -24.61 -4.15
CA VAL A 135 3.23 -23.79 -3.00
C VAL A 135 4.12 -24.58 -2.04
N HIS A 136 3.76 -25.83 -1.76
CA HIS A 136 4.51 -26.68 -0.82
C HIS A 136 5.75 -27.28 -1.50
N ASP A 137 5.64 -27.65 -2.77
CA ASP A 137 6.74 -28.22 -3.55
C ASP A 137 7.91 -27.24 -3.67
N LEU A 138 7.64 -25.94 -3.85
CA LEU A 138 8.67 -24.89 -3.93
C LEU A 138 9.54 -24.80 -2.67
N GLU A 139 8.98 -25.06 -1.49
CA GLU A 139 9.75 -25.07 -0.24
C GLU A 139 10.72 -26.26 -0.21
N VAL A 140 10.26 -27.44 -0.65
CA VAL A 140 11.09 -28.64 -0.76
C VAL A 140 12.21 -28.46 -1.79
N ILE A 141 11.88 -27.88 -2.95
CA ILE A 141 12.85 -27.56 -4.01
C ILE A 141 13.94 -26.64 -3.49
N LEU A 142 13.57 -25.55 -2.79
CA LEU A 142 14.55 -24.62 -2.23
C LEU A 142 15.47 -25.30 -1.22
N ASN A 143 14.91 -26.10 -0.30
CA ASN A 143 15.72 -26.78 0.72
C ASN A 143 16.72 -27.75 0.07
N ARG A 144 16.29 -28.53 -0.92
CA ARG A 144 17.18 -29.42 -1.69
C ARG A 144 18.29 -28.65 -2.39
N PHE A 145 17.98 -27.49 -2.99
CA PHE A 145 18.98 -26.66 -3.67
C PHE A 145 20.00 -26.09 -2.67
N LEU A 146 19.56 -25.59 -1.52
CA LEU A 146 20.45 -25.05 -0.49
C LEU A 146 21.32 -26.14 0.16
N GLU A 147 20.86 -27.38 0.24
CA GLU A 147 21.68 -28.54 0.67
C GLU A 147 22.80 -28.85 -0.33
N GLN A 148 22.55 -28.67 -1.63
CA GLN A 148 23.53 -28.89 -2.69
C GLN A 148 24.47 -27.71 -2.89
N SER A 149 24.02 -26.49 -2.57
CA SER A 149 24.75 -25.24 -2.80
C SER A 149 24.62 -24.33 -1.58
N ALA A 150 25.40 -24.62 -0.54
CA ALA A 150 25.35 -23.89 0.73
C ALA A 150 25.73 -22.39 0.58
N ASP A 151 26.57 -22.06 -0.39
CA ASP A 151 27.03 -20.69 -0.67
C ASP A 151 26.27 -20.01 -1.83
N ALA A 152 25.09 -20.54 -2.20
CA ALA A 152 24.29 -19.99 -3.29
C ALA A 152 23.97 -18.51 -3.05
N THR A 153 24.20 -17.71 -4.09
CA THR A 153 23.89 -16.29 -4.13
C THR A 153 22.38 -16.08 -4.25
N ALA A 154 21.93 -14.87 -3.91
CA ALA A 154 20.51 -14.52 -4.03
C ALA A 154 19.99 -14.64 -5.47
N LEU A 155 20.85 -14.40 -6.46
CA LEU A 155 20.51 -14.50 -7.88
C LEU A 155 20.30 -15.95 -8.29
N GLU A 156 21.23 -16.86 -7.93
CA GLU A 156 21.11 -18.28 -8.24
C GLU A 156 19.85 -18.90 -7.62
N ILE A 157 19.50 -18.50 -6.39
CA ILE A 157 18.27 -18.94 -5.73
C ILE A 157 17.02 -18.43 -6.47
N GLU A 158 17.04 -17.18 -6.92
CA GLU A 158 15.95 -16.60 -7.68
C GLU A 158 15.77 -17.29 -9.04
N GLU A 159 16.87 -17.53 -9.75
CA GLU A 159 16.88 -18.23 -11.05
C GLU A 159 16.35 -19.65 -10.92
N GLU A 160 16.80 -20.41 -9.92
CA GLU A 160 16.37 -21.80 -9.72
C GLU A 160 14.87 -21.90 -9.38
N LEU A 161 14.36 -21.00 -8.54
CA LEU A 161 12.94 -20.94 -8.21
C LEU A 161 12.10 -20.51 -9.41
N ASN A 162 12.52 -19.48 -10.14
CA ASN A 162 11.79 -19.02 -11.33
C ASN A 162 11.75 -20.12 -12.40
N ARG A 163 12.85 -20.85 -12.61
CA ARG A 163 12.89 -21.99 -13.54
C ARG A 163 11.81 -23.04 -13.22
N HIS A 164 11.69 -23.44 -11.95
CA HIS A 164 10.66 -24.40 -11.54
C HIS A 164 9.24 -23.83 -11.63
N VAL A 165 9.05 -22.56 -11.30
CA VAL A 165 7.75 -21.89 -11.46
C VAL A 165 7.33 -21.90 -12.92
N ASP A 166 8.24 -21.56 -13.84
CA ASP A 166 7.95 -21.52 -15.28
C ASP A 166 7.64 -22.91 -15.83
N GLU A 167 8.37 -23.95 -15.41
CA GLU A 167 8.08 -25.35 -15.75
C GLU A 167 6.67 -25.78 -15.29
N ILE A 168 6.29 -25.42 -14.05
CA ILE A 168 4.96 -25.71 -13.50
C ILE A 168 3.87 -24.99 -14.31
N LEU A 169 4.06 -23.71 -14.61
CA LEU A 169 3.08 -22.90 -15.33
C LEU A 169 2.93 -23.34 -16.80
N GLN A 170 4.01 -23.79 -17.46
CA GLN A 170 3.96 -24.29 -18.83
C GLN A 170 3.28 -25.65 -18.94
N SER A 171 3.36 -26.49 -17.91
CA SER A 171 2.80 -27.85 -17.92
C SER A 171 1.27 -27.90 -17.88
N GLN A 172 0.61 -26.77 -17.60
CA GLN A 172 -0.84 -26.70 -17.45
C GLN A 172 -1.44 -25.79 -18.52
N GLU A 173 -2.52 -26.24 -19.17
CA GLU A 173 -3.37 -25.37 -19.97
C GLU A 173 -4.00 -24.33 -19.02
N LEU A 174 -3.35 -23.17 -18.93
CA LEU A 174 -3.78 -22.07 -18.07
C LEU A 174 -5.17 -21.60 -18.54
N SER A 175 -6.22 -22.01 -17.85
CA SER A 175 -7.48 -21.30 -17.97
C SER A 175 -7.26 -19.91 -17.35
N ASP A 176 -7.58 -18.85 -18.07
CA ASP A 176 -7.49 -17.43 -17.67
C ASP A 176 -8.32 -17.07 -16.39
N GLN A 177 -8.87 -18.07 -15.70
CA GLN A 177 -9.58 -17.88 -14.44
C GLN A 177 -8.60 -17.78 -13.27
N CYS A 178 -8.27 -16.54 -12.93
CA CYS A 178 -7.78 -16.14 -11.62
C CYS A 178 -8.65 -16.80 -10.52
N SER A 179 -8.07 -17.77 -9.81
CA SER A 179 -8.77 -18.60 -8.85
C SER A 179 -8.94 -17.86 -7.51
N ASN A 180 -9.82 -16.85 -7.49
CA ASN A 180 -10.36 -16.27 -6.26
C ASN A 180 -11.33 -17.23 -5.56
N VAL A 181 -10.89 -18.47 -5.38
CA VAL A 181 -11.61 -19.50 -4.63
C VAL A 181 -11.21 -19.36 -3.17
N LYS A 182 -12.16 -19.57 -2.25
CA LYS A 182 -11.98 -19.35 -0.81
C LYS A 182 -10.70 -19.98 -0.25
N ASN A 183 -10.38 -21.20 -0.68
CA ASN A 183 -9.16 -21.93 -0.30
C ASN A 183 -7.86 -21.22 -0.73
N VAL A 184 -7.81 -20.63 -1.92
CA VAL A 184 -6.66 -19.86 -2.43
C VAL A 184 -6.44 -18.62 -1.58
N CYS A 185 -7.52 -17.88 -1.28
CA CYS A 185 -7.45 -16.71 -0.40
C CYS A 185 -6.99 -17.07 1.02
N GLU A 186 -7.52 -18.15 1.60
CA GLU A 186 -7.11 -18.66 2.91
C GLU A 186 -5.64 -19.08 2.92
N CYS A 187 -5.19 -19.80 1.88
CA CYS A 187 -3.79 -20.20 1.72
C CYS A 187 -2.87 -18.97 1.64
N ARG A 188 -3.22 -17.96 0.83
CA ARG A 188 -2.46 -16.71 0.68
C ARG A 188 -2.30 -16.00 2.03
N ASN A 189 -3.39 -15.85 2.77
CA ASN A 189 -3.39 -15.19 4.08
C ASN A 189 -2.57 -15.97 5.11
N LYS A 190 -2.66 -17.30 5.10
CA LYS A 190 -1.86 -18.19 5.97
C LYS A 190 -0.37 -18.08 5.65
N LEU A 191 -0.01 -18.13 4.37
CA LEU A 191 1.37 -18.05 3.90
C LEU A 191 2.02 -16.73 4.30
N ILE A 192 1.36 -15.61 4.02
CA ILE A 192 1.83 -14.27 4.41
C ILE A 192 2.00 -14.20 5.94
N SER A 193 0.98 -14.64 6.70
CA SER A 193 1.02 -14.58 8.16
C SER A 193 2.16 -15.42 8.75
N GLN A 194 2.39 -16.62 8.21
CA GLN A 194 3.48 -17.51 8.61
C GLN A 194 4.84 -16.88 8.28
N PHE A 195 5.00 -16.30 7.09
CA PHE A 195 6.24 -15.62 6.69
C PHE A 195 6.62 -14.51 7.67
N TRP A 196 5.66 -13.64 8.02
CA TRP A 196 5.90 -12.55 8.97
C TRP A 196 6.25 -13.08 10.37
N LYS A 197 5.56 -14.13 10.84
CA LYS A 197 5.80 -14.72 12.16
C LYS A 197 7.16 -15.43 12.25
N ALA A 198 7.55 -16.16 11.21
CA ALA A 198 8.77 -16.97 11.21
C ALA A 198 10.03 -16.14 10.95
N HIS A 199 10.01 -15.26 9.93
CA HIS A 199 11.24 -14.71 9.38
C HIS A 199 11.52 -13.24 9.75
N MET A 200 10.52 -12.50 10.23
CA MET A 200 10.68 -11.07 10.58
C MET A 200 10.98 -10.83 12.06
N THR A 201 11.56 -11.82 12.74
CA THR A 201 11.84 -11.81 14.19
C THR A 201 13.29 -11.49 14.54
N SER A 202 14.19 -11.45 13.55
CA SER A 202 15.62 -11.24 13.80
C SER A 202 15.93 -9.91 14.50
N LYS A 203 16.87 -9.95 15.46
CA LYS A 203 17.39 -8.77 16.19
C LYS A 203 18.43 -7.99 15.38
N LYS A 204 19.09 -8.64 14.42
CA LYS A 204 20.08 -8.04 13.51
C LYS A 204 19.63 -8.26 12.07
N CYS A 205 19.86 -7.28 11.20
CA CYS A 205 19.54 -7.41 9.79
C CYS A 205 20.37 -8.55 9.16
N PRO A 206 19.77 -9.56 8.52
CA PRO A 206 20.53 -10.60 7.83
C PRO A 206 21.41 -10.06 6.70
N ASN A 207 20.99 -8.96 6.07
CA ASN A 207 21.64 -8.35 4.92
C ASN A 207 22.84 -7.46 5.32
N CYS A 208 22.64 -6.45 6.18
CA CYS A 208 23.71 -5.50 6.55
C CYS A 208 24.25 -5.65 7.98
N LYS A 209 23.76 -6.64 8.74
CA LYS A 209 24.15 -6.96 10.13
C LYS A 209 23.88 -5.86 11.17
N SER A 210 23.38 -4.70 10.77
CA SER A 210 22.96 -3.62 11.67
C SER A 210 21.89 -4.10 12.66
N ARG A 211 21.93 -3.58 13.89
CA ARG A 211 20.88 -3.82 14.89
C ARG A 211 19.56 -3.23 14.40
N ARG A 212 18.46 -3.93 14.67
CA ARG A 212 17.11 -3.48 14.30
C ARG A 212 16.70 -2.24 15.10
N SER A 213 16.18 -1.23 14.41
CA SER A 213 15.52 -0.09 15.05
C SER A 213 14.18 -0.53 15.65
N LEU A 214 13.87 -0.05 16.85
CA LEU A 214 12.59 -0.34 17.50
C LEU A 214 11.53 0.62 16.99
N VAL A 215 10.52 0.10 16.31
CA VAL A 215 9.38 0.88 15.81
C VAL A 215 8.19 0.58 16.71
N ARG A 216 7.57 1.63 17.25
CA ARG A 216 6.35 1.57 18.06
C ARG A 216 5.25 2.37 17.39
N LYS A 217 4.02 1.89 17.49
CA LYS A 217 2.83 2.56 17.00
C LYS A 217 2.08 3.19 18.18
N GLU A 218 1.65 4.43 18.01
CA GLU A 218 0.69 5.11 18.89
C GLU A 218 -0.62 5.31 18.09
N HIS A 219 -1.67 4.57 18.45
CA HIS A 219 -2.96 4.56 17.74
C HIS A 219 -2.82 4.27 16.24
N ASN A 220 -3.45 5.04 15.35
CA ASN A 220 -3.32 4.95 13.88
C ASN A 220 -2.86 6.28 13.28
N SER A 221 -2.08 7.05 14.04
CA SER A 221 -1.70 8.43 13.67
C SER A 221 -0.23 8.74 13.87
N LYS A 222 0.54 7.87 14.53
CA LYS A 222 1.93 8.17 14.87
C LYS A 222 2.80 6.92 15.00
N LEU A 223 3.99 7.00 14.41
CA LEU A 223 5.06 6.02 14.61
C LEU A 223 6.22 6.66 15.37
N THR A 224 6.74 5.91 16.34
CA THR A 224 7.90 6.24 17.15
C THR A 224 9.04 5.28 16.80
N VAL A 225 10.11 5.79 16.20
CA VAL A 225 11.31 4.99 15.90
C VAL A 225 12.42 5.30 16.90
N THR A 226 12.99 4.25 17.50
CA THR A 226 14.17 4.32 18.37
C THR A 226 15.34 3.60 17.70
N TYR A 227 16.38 4.35 17.35
CA TYR A 227 17.59 3.82 16.74
C TYR A 227 18.55 3.22 17.78
N PRO A 228 19.27 2.13 17.45
CA PRO A 228 20.33 1.62 18.30
C PRO A 228 21.50 2.61 18.39
N SER A 229 22.16 2.64 19.55
CA SER A 229 23.17 3.66 19.92
C SER A 229 24.30 3.86 18.90
N THR A 230 24.64 2.81 18.13
CA THR A 230 25.72 2.82 17.14
C THR A 230 25.39 3.57 15.84
N ILE A 231 24.11 3.76 15.50
CA ILE A 231 23.68 4.42 14.24
C ILE A 231 23.59 5.95 14.40
N CYS A 232 23.36 6.45 15.62
CA CYS A 232 23.25 7.90 15.87
C CYS A 232 24.53 8.70 15.54
N LEU A 233 25.71 8.08 15.61
CA LEU A 233 26.98 8.78 15.34
C LEU A 233 27.10 9.17 13.86
N TRP A 234 26.62 8.31 12.95
CA TRP A 234 26.69 8.53 11.50
C TRP A 234 25.77 9.67 11.02
N PHE A 235 24.54 9.77 11.53
CA PHE A 235 23.62 10.87 11.16
C PHE A 235 24.02 12.22 11.77
N LEU A 236 24.65 12.23 12.95
CA LEU A 236 25.20 13.45 13.55
C LEU A 236 26.39 14.00 12.75
N LEU A 237 27.17 13.14 12.08
CA LEU A 237 28.28 13.54 11.21
C LEU A 237 27.82 14.10 9.85
N GLN A 238 26.59 13.80 9.40
CA GLN A 238 26.05 14.28 8.11
C GLN A 238 25.29 15.61 8.19
N GLY A 239 25.33 16.34 9.30
CA GLY A 239 24.83 17.73 9.36
C GLY A 239 23.32 17.91 9.10
N LYS A 240 22.52 16.84 9.13
CA LYS A 240 21.05 16.96 9.02
C LYS A 240 20.49 17.43 10.37
N ASN A 241 19.92 18.63 10.39
CA ASN A 241 19.30 19.24 11.57
C ASN A 241 18.26 18.29 12.19
N PHE A 242 18.53 17.86 13.42
CA PHE A 242 17.53 17.23 14.28
C PHE A 242 16.63 18.33 14.86
N PRO A 243 15.28 18.18 14.82
CA PRO A 243 14.44 19.03 15.63
C PRO A 243 14.61 18.65 17.10
N ASP A 244 15.12 19.61 17.85
CA ASP A 244 15.13 19.74 19.30
C ASP A 244 16.15 18.92 20.13
N LYS A 245 17.01 19.67 20.84
CA LYS A 245 18.20 19.20 21.58
C LYS A 245 17.91 18.78 23.04
N HIS A 246 16.65 18.68 23.47
CA HIS A 246 16.35 18.55 24.91
C HIS A 246 15.95 17.18 25.48
N LYS A 247 16.01 16.06 24.74
CA LYS A 247 15.75 14.71 25.29
C LYS A 247 16.85 13.69 24.96
N ARG A 248 17.96 13.74 25.70
CA ARG A 248 19.12 12.82 25.59
C ARG A 248 18.93 11.39 26.14
N ARG A 249 17.70 10.87 26.30
CA ARG A 249 17.52 9.46 26.74
C ARG A 249 16.59 8.58 25.89
N HIS A 250 15.76 9.14 25.02
CA HIS A 250 15.01 8.36 24.02
C HIS A 250 14.82 9.25 22.80
N ARG A 251 15.64 9.04 21.75
CA ARG A 251 15.56 9.82 20.50
C ARG A 251 14.51 9.21 19.60
N VAL A 252 13.28 9.64 19.85
CA VAL A 252 12.05 9.24 19.17
C VAL A 252 11.91 10.07 17.90
N TRP A 253 11.85 9.42 16.74
CA TRP A 253 11.33 10.05 15.53
C TRP A 253 9.80 9.97 15.53
N HIS A 254 9.15 11.10 15.32
CA HIS A 254 7.71 11.17 15.07
C HIS A 254 7.49 11.22 13.57
N ILE A 255 6.91 10.14 13.05
CA ILE A 255 6.35 10.12 11.71
C ILE A 255 4.84 10.35 11.92
N CYS A 256 4.39 11.59 11.69
CA CYS A 256 2.99 11.97 11.61
C CYS A 256 2.56 11.95 10.15
#